data_AF-V4J9M1-F1
#
_entry.id   AF-V4J9M1-F1
#
_cell.length_a   1.000
_cell.length_b   1.000
_cell.length_c   1.000
_cell.angle_alpha   90.00
_cell.angle_beta   90.00
_cell.angle_gamma   90.00
#
_symmetry.space_group_name_H-M   'P 1'
#
loop_
_entity.id
_entity.type
_entity.pdbx_description
1 polymer ?
#
loop_
_entity_poly.entity_id
_entity_poly.type
_entity_poly.pdbx_seq_one_letter_code
_entity_poly.pdbx_strand_id
1 'polypeptide(L)' 'MGSQIECDPFVREHVVEVCRDSCAERSAGPEDFRACVEACVEELRRRCVTA' A
#
# COMPACT_ATOMS: atom_id res chain seq x y z
N MET A 1 4.56 -13.74 4.02
CA MET A 1 4.87 -12.61 4.92
C MET A 1 4.17 -11.38 4.36
N GLY A 2 2.98 -11.10 4.88
CA GLY A 2 2.18 -9.93 4.53
C GLY A 2 2.58 -8.79 5.47
N SER A 3 2.92 -7.64 4.90
CA SER A 3 3.06 -6.40 5.67
C SER A 3 1.65 -6.01 6.11
N GLN A 4 1.32 -6.24 7.38
CA GLN A 4 0.05 -5.78 7.95
C GLN A 4 0.18 -4.28 8.20
N ILE A 5 -0.07 -3.49 7.16
CA ILE A 5 -0.13 -2.03 7.28
C ILE A 5 -1.38 -1.70 8.12
N GLU A 6 -1.18 -1.03 9.26
CA GLU A 6 -2.27 -0.61 10.15
C GLU A 6 -2.98 0.64 9.60
N CYS A 7 -4.29 0.72 9.84
CA CYS A 7 -5.15 1.78 9.29
C CYS A 7 -5.14 3.06 10.14
N ASP A 8 -3.95 3.57 10.43
CA ASP A 8 -3.77 4.81 11.20
C ASP A 8 -4.14 6.06 10.38
N PRO A 9 -4.42 7.21 11.04
CA PRO A 9 -4.76 8.46 10.34
C PRO A 9 -3.72 8.86 9.29
N PHE A 10 -2.44 8.64 9.61
CA PHE A 10 -1.33 8.88 8.69
C PHE A 10 -1.43 8.02 7.43
N VAL A 11 -1.72 6.72 7.57
CA VAL A 11 -1.84 5.79 6.44
C VAL A 11 -3.05 6.14 5.56
N ARG A 12 -4.15 6.62 6.15
CA ARG A 12 -5.33 7.05 5.38
C ARG A 12 -5.03 8.27 4.52
N GLU A 13 -4.24 9.21 5.04
CA GLU A 13 -3.84 10.43 4.32
C GLU A 13 -2.71 10.17 3.30
N HIS A 14 -1.76 9.29 3.63
CA HIS A 14 -0.55 9.01 2.85
C HIS A 14 -0.53 7.61 2.22
N VAL A 15 -1.70 7.05 1.90
CA VAL A 15 -1.85 5.64 1.50
C VAL A 15 -0.95 5.24 0.32
N VAL A 16 -0.76 6.16 -0.64
CA VAL A 16 0.07 5.93 -1.82
C VAL A 16 1.55 5.88 -1.44
N GLU A 17 2.02 6.76 -0.54
CA GLU A 17 3.42 6.79 -0.12
C GLU A 17 3.79 5.55 0.68
N VAL A 18 2.91 5.14 1.61
CA VAL A 18 3.09 3.91 2.40
C VAL A 18 3.16 2.68 1.50
N CYS A 19 2.26 2.58 0.52
CA CYS A 19 2.29 1.48 -0.44
C CYS A 19 3.52 1.52 -1.35
N ARG A 20 3.98 2.71 -1.77
CA ARG A 20 5.21 2.85 -2.55
C ARG A 20 6.43 2.39 -1.77
N ASP A 21 6.56 2.80 -0.52
CA ASP A 21 7.66 2.37 0.35
C ASP A 21 7.65 0.84 0.53
N SER A 22 6.49 0.27 0.89
CA SER A 22 6.36 -1.18 1.08
C SER A 22 6.60 -2.01 -0.20
N CYS A 23 6.24 -1.48 -1.37
CA CYS A 23 6.45 -2.17 -2.64
C CYS A 23 7.86 -1.96 -3.20
N ALA A 24 8.53 -0.85 -2.89
CA ALA A 24 9.86 -0.54 -3.39
C ALA A 24 10.89 -1.60 -2.98
N GLU A 25 10.77 -2.14 -1.77
CA GLU A 25 11.65 -3.18 -1.26
C GLU A 25 11.41 -4.57 -1.87
N ARG A 26 10.25 -4.79 -2.49
CA ARG A 26 9.78 -6.13 -2.90
C ARG A 26 9.64 -6.31 -4.41
N SER A 27 9.47 -5.22 -5.15
CA SER A 27 9.23 -5.26 -6.58
C SER A 27 10.53 -5.40 -7.36
N ALA A 28 10.57 -6.36 -8.29
CA ALA A 28 11.74 -6.64 -9.13
C ALA A 28 11.90 -5.66 -10.31
N GLY A 29 10.86 -4.87 -10.62
CA GLY A 29 10.85 -3.96 -11.76
C GLY A 29 9.69 -2.96 -11.70
N PRO A 30 9.65 -2.00 -12.64
CA PRO A 30 8.67 -0.91 -12.63
C PRO A 30 7.22 -1.38 -12.84
N GLU A 31 7.02 -2.45 -13.60
CA GLU A 31 5.68 -3.03 -13.84
C GLU A 31 5.15 -3.74 -12.58
N ASP A 32 5.96 -4.61 -11.96
CA ASP A 32 5.65 -5.24 -10.67
C ASP A 32 5.44 -4.21 -9.56
N PHE A 33 6.23 -3.14 -9.55
CA PHE A 33 6.07 -2.04 -8.61
C PHE A 33 4.73 -1.36 -8.74
N ARG A 34 4.36 -1.01 -9.98
CA ARG A 34 3.07 -0.38 -10.25
C ARG A 34 1.90 -1.28 -9.84
N ALA A 35 1.95 -2.56 -10.19
CA ALA A 35 0.91 -3.54 -9.83
C ALA A 35 0.81 -3.72 -8.31
N CYS A 36 1.94 -3.80 -7.61
CA CYS A 36 1.99 -3.89 -6.15
C CYS A 36 1.36 -2.66 -5.48
N VAL A 37 1.75 -1.46 -5.91
CA VAL A 37 1.24 -0.20 -5.35
C VAL A 37 -0.27 -0.08 -5.57
N GLU A 38 -0.75 -0.39 -6.77
CA GLU A 38 -2.18 -0.34 -7.10
C GLU A 38 -3.00 -1.30 -6.22
N ALA A 39 -2.55 -2.55 -6.07
CA ALA A 39 -3.20 -3.54 -5.22
C ALA A 39 -3.18 -3.13 -3.74
N CYS A 40 -2.05 -2.61 -3.25
CA CYS A 40 -1.92 -2.14 -1.87
C CYS A 40 -2.85 -0.95 -1.57
N VAL A 41 -2.88 0.04 -2.46
CA VAL A 41 -3.74 1.22 -2.32
C VAL A 41 -5.21 0.82 -2.34
N GLU A 42 -5.60 -0.10 -3.22
CA GLU A 42 -6.98 -0.58 -3.30
C GLU A 42 -7.38 -1.34 -2.03
N GLU A 43 -6.51 -2.22 -1.52
CA GLU A 43 -6.75 -2.95 -0.28
C GLU A 43 -6.91 -1.99 0.91
N LEU A 44 -5.98 -1.04 1.07
CA LEU A 44 -6.02 -0.09 2.18
C LEU A 44 -7.19 0.88 2.08
N ARG A 45 -7.59 1.29 0.88
CA ARG A 45 -8.82 2.08 0.71
C ARG A 45 -10.05 1.30 1.17
N ARG A 46 -10.16 0.02 0.82
CA ARG A 46 -11.30 -0.82 1.28
C ARG A 46 -11.27 -1.04 2.80
N ARG A 47 -10.10 -1.32 3.37
CA ARG A 47 -9.94 -1.62 4.79
C ARG A 47 -10.04 -0.39 5.69
N CYS A 48 -9.41 0.72 5.31
CA CYS A 48 -9.22 1.89 6.16
C CYS A 48 -10.26 3.00 5.96
N VAL A 49 -11.03 3.02 4.86
CA VAL A 49 -12.14 3.98 4.66
C VAL A 49 -13.43 3.52 5.36
N THR A 50 -13.59 2.21 5.54
CA THR A 50 -14.79 1.61 6.14
C THR A 50 -14.70 1.46 7.67
N ALA A 51 -13.62 1.94 8.29
CA ALA A 51 -13.29 1.75 9.72
C ALA A 51 -13.29 3.07 10.51
#